data_AF-A0A227J3W8-F1
#
_entry.id   AF-A0A227J3W8-F1
#
_cell.length_a   1.000
_cell.length_b   1.000
_cell.length_c   1.000
_cell.angle_alpha   90.00
_cell.angle_beta   90.00
_cell.angle_gamma   90.00
#
_symmetry.space_group_name_H-M   'P 1'
#
loop_
_entity.id
_entity.type
_entity.pdbx_description
1 polymer ?
#
loop_
_entity_poly.entity_id
_entity_poly.type
_entity_poly.pdbx_seq_one_letter_code
_entity_poly.pdbx_strand_id
1 'polypeptide(L)'
;ASVAQTLFNAFAGHYTLLAIPFFILASSFMSTGGVAKRIIRFAIAIVGWFRGGLAMASVVACMMFAALSGSSPATVVAIGSIVIAGMIKNGYSKEFAAGVICNAGTLG
;
A
#
# COMPACT_ATOMS: atom_id res chain seq x y z
N ALA A 1 23.40 27.77 -0.45
CA ALA A 1 23.26 26.97 -1.67
C ALA A 1 21.79 26.59 -1.82
N SER A 2 21.20 26.72 -3.02
CA SER A 2 19.80 26.32 -3.23
C SER A 2 19.66 24.80 -3.06
N VAL A 3 18.56 24.33 -2.46
CA VAL A 3 18.27 22.89 -2.31
C VAL A 3 18.35 22.18 -3.66
N ALA A 4 17.95 22.86 -4.74
CA ALA A 4 18.06 22.38 -6.11
C ALA A 4 19.52 22.13 -6.55
N GLN A 5 20.46 23.03 -6.22
CA GLN A 5 21.89 22.82 -6.52
C GLN A 5 22.51 21.71 -5.69
N THR A 6 22.13 21.58 -4.41
CA THR A 6 22.62 20.49 -3.55
C THR A 6 22.12 19.13 -4.04
N LEU A 7 20.84 19.04 -4.46
CA LEU A 7 20.28 17.84 -5.08
C LEU A 7 20.96 17.54 -6.43
N PHE A 8 21.12 18.55 -7.29
CA PHE A 8 21.75 18.35 -8.60
C PHE A 8 23.20 17.87 -8.48
N ASN A 9 24.02 18.46 -7.61
CA ASN A 9 25.38 17.99 -7.36
C ASN A 9 25.44 16.60 -6.73
N ALA A 10 24.46 16.22 -5.89
CA ALA A 10 24.38 14.88 -5.32
C ALA A 10 24.03 13.80 -6.37
N PHE A 11 23.27 14.15 -7.42
CA PHE A 11 22.85 13.22 -8.46
C PHE A 11 23.71 13.24 -9.73
N ALA A 12 24.50 14.30 -9.98
CA ALA A 12 25.29 14.50 -11.21
C ALA A 12 26.33 13.40 -11.51
N GLY A 13 26.69 12.56 -10.53
CA GLY A 13 27.62 11.42 -10.70
C GLY A 13 27.04 10.05 -10.37
N HIS A 14 25.78 9.97 -9.91
CA HIS A 14 25.20 8.74 -9.36
C HIS A 14 23.76 8.52 -9.85
N TYR A 15 23.64 8.06 -11.10
CA TYR A 15 22.34 7.75 -11.74
C TYR A 15 21.50 6.72 -10.96
N THR A 16 22.13 5.83 -10.20
CA THR A 16 21.43 4.86 -9.33
C THR A 16 20.77 5.52 -8.12
N LEU A 17 21.33 6.61 -7.60
CA LEU A 17 20.76 7.35 -6.46
C LEU A 17 19.45 8.06 -6.84
N LEU A 18 19.20 8.34 -8.12
CA LEU A 18 17.90 8.87 -8.61
C LEU A 18 16.75 7.89 -8.41
N ALA A 19 17.02 6.59 -8.24
CA ALA A 19 15.97 5.61 -7.96
C ALA A 19 15.23 5.91 -6.64
N ILE A 20 15.93 6.44 -5.63
CA ILE A 20 15.36 6.75 -4.31
C ILE A 20 14.25 7.82 -4.40
N PRO A 21 14.49 9.03 -4.93
CA PRO A 21 13.44 10.04 -5.05
C PRO A 21 12.33 9.61 -6.01
N PHE A 22 12.63 8.92 -7.12
CA PHE A 22 11.60 8.40 -8.01
C PHE A 22 10.72 7.33 -7.35
N PHE A 23 11.29 6.47 -6.51
CA PHE A 23 10.53 5.46 -5.76
C PHE A 23 9.59 6.11 -4.74
N ILE A 24 10.05 7.13 -4.02
CA ILE A 24 9.21 7.91 -3.10
C ILE A 24 8.08 8.63 -3.85
N LEU A 25 8.39 9.21 -5.00
CA LEU A 25 7.43 9.92 -5.84
C LEU A 25 6.36 8.95 -6.39
N ALA A 26 6.79 7.79 -6.90
CA ALA A 26 5.90 6.72 -7.36
C ALA A 26 5.02 6.19 -6.22
N SER A 27 5.59 5.96 -5.03
CA SER A 27 4.87 5.51 -3.83
C SER A 27 3.79 6.52 -3.40
N SER A 28 4.11 7.82 -3.42
CA SER A 28 3.15 8.89 -3.13
C SER A 28 2.00 8.95 -4.15
N PHE A 29 2.30 8.77 -5.43
CA PHE A 29 1.27 8.66 -6.47
C PHE A 29 0.40 7.41 -6.31
N MET A 30 0.98 6.30 -5.86
CA MET A 30 0.23 5.05 -5.66
C MET A 30 -0.76 5.15 -4.49
N SER A 31 -0.36 5.84 -3.42
CA SER A 31 -1.20 6.09 -2.25
C SER A 31 -2.35 7.08 -2.57
N THR A 32 -2.05 8.15 -3.32
CA THR A 32 -3.04 9.21 -3.60
C THR A 32 -3.87 8.98 -4.87
N GLY A 33 -3.31 8.30 -5.88
CA GLY A 33 -3.87 8.18 -7.24
C GLY A 33 -4.91 7.06 -7.43
N GLY A 34 -5.40 6.45 -6.35
CA GLY A 34 -6.45 5.41 -6.43
C GLY A 34 -5.95 4.03 -6.90
N VAL A 35 -4.64 3.84 -7.02
CA VAL A 35 -4.04 2.52 -7.33
C VAL A 35 -4.35 1.53 -6.21
N ALA A 36 -4.32 1.94 -4.94
CA ALA A 36 -4.73 1.12 -3.81
C ALA A 36 -6.13 0.50 -4.00
N LYS A 37 -7.12 1.27 -4.46
CA LYS A 37 -8.48 0.76 -4.77
C LYS A 37 -8.47 -0.25 -5.92
N ARG A 38 -7.61 -0.07 -6.94
CA ARG A 38 -7.46 -1.04 -8.04
C ARG A 38 -6.84 -2.34 -7.55
N ILE A 39 -5.79 -2.28 -6.73
CA ILE A 39 -5.14 -3.44 -6.12
C ILE A 39 -6.15 -4.22 -5.27
N ILE A 40 -6.93 -3.54 -4.43
CA ILE A 40 -7.97 -4.19 -3.61
C ILE A 40 -9.01 -4.87 -4.48
N ARG A 41 -9.52 -4.23 -5.54
CA ARG A 41 -10.48 -4.86 -6.46
C ARG A 41 -9.90 -6.09 -7.15
N PHE A 42 -8.64 -6.03 -7.54
CA PHE A 42 -7.93 -7.16 -8.13
C PHE A 42 -7.77 -8.30 -7.12
N ALA A 43 -7.36 -8.02 -5.88
CA ALA A 43 -7.29 -9.01 -4.82
C ALA A 43 -8.66 -9.67 -4.54
N ILE A 44 -9.74 -8.87 -4.50
CA ILE A 44 -11.10 -9.40 -4.37
C ILE A 44 -11.47 -10.29 -5.57
N ALA A 45 -11.05 -9.94 -6.79
CA ALA A 45 -11.28 -10.80 -7.95
C ALA A 45 -10.53 -12.14 -7.86
N ILE A 46 -9.38 -12.21 -7.16
CA ILE A 46 -8.55 -13.42 -6.99
C ILE A 46 -8.95 -14.29 -5.80
N VAL A 47 -9.53 -13.75 -4.73
CA VAL A 47 -9.86 -14.58 -3.54
C VAL A 47 -11.25 -14.31 -2.96
N GLY A 48 -12.00 -13.38 -3.54
CA GLY A 48 -13.29 -12.92 -3.03
C GLY A 48 -14.42 -13.95 -3.14
N TRP A 49 -14.28 -14.97 -3.99
CA TRP A 49 -15.29 -16.02 -4.14
C TRP A 49 -15.32 -17.02 -2.98
N PHE A 50 -14.29 -17.04 -2.14
CA PHE A 50 -14.26 -17.91 -0.95
C PHE A 50 -15.06 -17.31 0.21
N ARG A 51 -15.58 -18.17 1.09
CA ARG A 51 -16.17 -17.74 2.37
C ARG A 51 -15.10 -17.04 3.21
N GLY A 52 -15.35 -15.79 3.59
CA GLY A 52 -14.34 -14.95 4.22
C GLY A 52 -13.45 -14.19 3.22
N GLY A 53 -13.75 -14.24 1.92
CA GLY A 53 -12.90 -13.76 0.83
C GLY A 53 -12.50 -12.30 0.93
N LEU A 54 -13.31 -11.44 1.58
CA LEU A 54 -12.95 -10.04 1.80
C LEU A 54 -11.74 -9.88 2.74
N ALA A 55 -11.65 -10.72 3.78
CA ALA A 55 -10.54 -10.72 4.72
C ALA A 55 -9.25 -11.26 4.09
N MET A 56 -9.37 -12.33 3.28
CA MET A 56 -8.23 -12.85 2.50
C MET A 56 -7.79 -11.85 1.43
N ALA A 57 -8.73 -11.15 0.80
CA ALA A 57 -8.42 -10.12 -0.19
C ALA A 57 -7.66 -8.95 0.45
N SER A 58 -7.95 -8.56 1.70
CA SER A 58 -7.11 -7.58 2.42
C SER A 58 -5.66 -8.03 2.52
N VAL A 59 -5.41 -9.30 2.86
CA VAL A 59 -4.05 -9.82 3.03
C VAL A 59 -3.30 -9.79 1.70
N VAL A 60 -3.94 -10.26 0.62
CA VAL A 60 -3.37 -10.21 -0.72
C VAL A 60 -3.12 -8.78 -1.19
N ALA A 61 -4.07 -7.87 -0.94
CA ALA A 61 -3.92 -6.45 -1.29
C ALA A 61 -2.78 -5.78 -0.51
N CYS A 62 -2.64 -6.07 0.79
CA CYS A 62 -1.52 -5.60 1.60
C CYS A 62 -0.19 -6.15 1.05
N MET A 63 -0.10 -7.45 0.74
CA MET A 63 1.11 -8.05 0.19
C MET A 63 1.52 -7.40 -1.14
N MET A 64 0.57 -7.17 -2.05
CA MET A 64 0.84 -6.51 -3.33
C MET A 64 1.26 -5.05 -3.16
N PHE A 65 0.60 -4.30 -2.27
CA PHE A 65 0.95 -2.90 -2.02
C PHE A 65 2.30 -2.79 -1.30
N ALA A 66 2.58 -3.68 -0.36
CA ALA A 66 3.83 -3.75 0.37
C ALA A 66 5.02 -4.05 -0.56
N ALA A 67 4.86 -4.97 -1.51
CA ALA A 67 5.88 -5.25 -2.52
C ALA A 67 6.22 -4.02 -3.39
N LEU A 68 5.29 -3.08 -3.54
CA LEU A 68 5.46 -1.86 -4.33
C LEU A 68 5.94 -0.68 -3.48
N SER A 69 5.44 -0.54 -2.25
CA SER A 69 5.70 0.61 -1.38
C SER A 69 6.92 0.40 -0.48
N GLY A 70 7.23 -0.86 -0.11
CA GLY A 70 8.32 -1.23 0.79
C GLY A 70 8.16 -0.65 2.21
N SER A 71 6.91 -0.36 2.63
CA SER A 71 6.64 0.34 3.89
C SER A 71 5.37 -0.13 4.58
N SER A 72 5.56 -0.78 5.73
CA SER A 72 4.50 -1.30 6.59
C SER A 72 3.48 -0.24 7.04
N PRO A 73 3.90 0.92 7.60
CA PRO A 73 2.94 1.96 8.00
C PRO A 73 2.22 2.59 6.80
N ALA A 74 2.89 2.74 5.65
CA ALA A 74 2.23 3.26 4.44
C ALA A 74 1.15 2.29 3.94
N THR A 75 1.44 0.99 3.94
CA THR A 75 0.49 -0.07 3.56
C THR A 75 -0.75 -0.05 4.44
N VAL A 76 -0.59 0.02 5.77
CA VAL A 76 -1.73 0.05 6.70
C VAL A 76 -2.59 1.29 6.51
N VAL A 77 -1.98 2.46 6.29
CA VAL A 77 -2.72 3.71 6.06
C VAL A 77 -3.48 3.66 4.72
N ALA A 78 -2.82 3.24 3.65
CA ALA A 78 -3.39 3.25 2.30
C ALA A 78 -4.45 2.15 2.10
N ILE A 79 -4.13 0.90 2.44
CA ILE A 79 -5.03 -0.25 2.25
C ILE A 79 -6.03 -0.34 3.39
N GLY A 80 -5.58 -0.20 4.64
CA GLY A 80 -6.41 -0.38 5.83
C GLY A 80 -7.59 0.58 5.89
N SER A 81 -7.38 1.87 5.56
CA SER A 81 -8.46 2.86 5.55
C SER A 81 -9.61 2.48 4.60
N ILE A 82 -9.32 1.81 3.49
CA ILE A 82 -10.30 1.38 2.49
C ILE A 82 -10.92 0.04 2.89
N VAL A 83 -10.09 -0.95 3.23
CA VAL A 83 -10.56 -2.32 3.45
C VAL A 83 -11.27 -2.48 4.79
N ILE A 84 -10.84 -1.80 5.86
CA ILE A 84 -11.54 -1.84 7.16
C ILE A 84 -12.96 -1.30 6.99
N ALA A 85 -13.13 -0.18 6.28
CA ALA A 85 -14.45 0.36 5.98
C ALA A 85 -15.29 -0.60 5.12
N GLY A 86 -14.68 -1.28 4.15
CA GLY A 86 -15.33 -2.31 3.34
C GLY A 86 -15.74 -3.54 4.14
N MET A 87 -14.90 -4.03 5.04
CA MET A 87 -15.16 -5.17 5.91
C MET A 87 -16.30 -4.88 6.89
N ILE A 88 -16.30 -3.72 7.55
CA ILE A 88 -17.37 -3.34 8.47
C ILE A 88 -18.72 -3.28 7.72
N LYS A 89 -18.75 -2.73 6.50
CA LYS A 89 -19.97 -2.70 5.67
C LYS A 89 -20.48 -4.08 5.26
N ASN A 90 -19.61 -5.09 5.21
CA ASN A 90 -19.97 -6.48 4.91
C ASN A 90 -20.28 -7.30 6.18
N GLY A 91 -20.42 -6.66 7.34
CA GLY A 91 -20.82 -7.32 8.59
C GLY A 91 -19.66 -7.89 9.43
N TYR A 92 -18.41 -7.58 9.09
CA TYR A 92 -17.26 -7.95 9.93
C TYR A 92 -17.15 -7.00 11.13
N SER A 93 -16.70 -7.52 12.28
CA SER A 93 -16.41 -6.66 13.44
C SER A 93 -15.22 -5.75 13.16
N LYS A 94 -15.21 -4.57 13.80
CA LYS A 94 -14.11 -3.63 13.71
C LYS A 94 -12.81 -4.22 14.26
N GLU A 95 -12.86 -4.99 15.35
CA GLU A 95 -11.65 -5.63 15.91
C GLU A 95 -11.06 -6.66 14.94
N PHE A 96 -11.91 -7.45 14.28
CA PHE A 96 -11.45 -8.44 13.32
C PHE A 96 -10.80 -7.77 12.10
N ALA A 97 -11.45 -6.75 11.54
CA ALA A 97 -10.92 -6.00 10.41
C ALA A 97 -9.58 -5.30 10.75
N ALA A 98 -9.51 -4.66 11.92
CA ALA A 98 -8.29 -4.04 12.39
C ALA A 98 -7.17 -5.06 12.65
N GLY A 99 -7.49 -6.20 13.27
CA GLY A 99 -6.52 -7.27 13.52
C GLY A 99 -5.94 -7.88 12.24
N VAL A 100 -6.80 -8.15 11.25
CA VAL A 100 -6.38 -8.66 9.93
C VAL A 100 -5.46 -7.66 9.24
N ILE A 101 -5.82 -6.38 9.20
CA ILE A 101 -4.98 -5.35 8.56
C ILE A 101 -3.69 -5.10 9.30
N CYS A 102 -3.70 -5.10 10.63
CA CYS A 102 -2.49 -4.90 11.44
C CYS A 102 -1.49 -6.03 11.17
N ASN A 103 -1.96 -7.28 11.13
CA ASN A 103 -1.13 -8.43 10.81
C ASN A 103 -0.67 -8.41 9.34
N ALA A 104 -1.59 -8.17 8.40
CA ALA A 104 -1.26 -8.11 6.97
C ALA A 104 -0.31 -6.97 6.60
N GLY A 105 -0.36 -5.86 7.34
CA GLY A 105 0.54 -4.73 7.18
C GLY A 105 2.00 -5.05 7.52
N THR A 106 2.25 -6.10 8.31
CA THR A 106 3.63 -6.55 8.60
C THR A 106 4.29 -7.29 7.45
N LEU A 107 3.54 -7.63 6.39
CA LEU A 107 4.06 -8.34 5.22
C LEU A 107 4.98 -7.47 4.32
N GLY A 108 5.07 -6.17 4.60
CA GLY A 108 6.15 -5.30 4.12
C GLY A 108 5.91 -3.85 4.47
#